data_AF-R7W5K2-F1
#
_entry.id   AF-R7W5K2-F1
#
_cell.length_a   1.000
_cell.length_b   1.000
_cell.length_c   1.000
_cell.angle_alpha   90.00
_cell.angle_beta   90.00
_cell.angle_gamma   90.00
#
_symmetry.space_group_name_H-M   'P 1'
#
loop_
_entity.id
_entity.type
_entity.pdbx_description
1 polymer ?
#
loop_
_entity_poly.entity_id
_entity_poly.type
_entity_poly.pdbx_seq_one_letter_code
_entity_poly.pdbx_strand_id
1 'polypeptide(L)'
;MRPVNKTKWTLTVEQCHIAMDVAVKGSVWLFEQEQALGFSSVSTNTRMTVVKLRSGGLWVHAPIAPTKECIQLIKELGAPVEHIVLPTFAYEHKVFLGPFSRKFPRAQVWVAPRQWSWPVNLPLEFFGVFRSKPLEDEDDATPWAAEIEQKVLSSPEVGTPSSSPRILISEHHRERIDAYLHDNSRVNWVLSGIGPYVEVAFYHKPSRTLLVTDAVIFVPRQPPDCISKESLLAAAKNGLAVKILSKGREVPDDPVEDNKLTRQTGWERMVLQILFLGPSNLLEPNASFAQMSQKLIVSPIVKTLVFSKVPEKVRDWVDRIAADWPFRRIIPAHFAAPINARRSDFPAAFAFLDEFLPDRPAAAPRLSLTFASLLRTGASYFPPDDMKTLSSLDDFLVSVGAVKKTVSGRKR
;
A
#
# COMPACT_ATOMS: atom_id res chain seq x y z
N MET A 1 -38.54 -15.80 25.79
CA MET A 1 -37.64 -14.98 24.94
C MET A 1 -36.24 -15.54 25.07
N ARG A 2 -35.66 -16.08 24.00
CA ARG A 2 -34.27 -16.59 24.02
C ARG A 2 -33.31 -15.40 23.85
N PRO A 3 -32.19 -15.33 24.59
CA PRO A 3 -31.24 -14.25 24.43
C PRO A 3 -30.56 -14.38 23.05
N VAL A 4 -30.61 -13.30 22.28
CA VAL A 4 -29.86 -13.17 21.03
C VAL A 4 -28.37 -13.12 21.39
N ASN A 5 -27.63 -14.15 21.00
CA ASN A 5 -26.18 -14.17 21.07
C ASN A 5 -25.64 -13.00 20.24
N LYS A 6 -25.13 -11.97 20.91
CA LYS A 6 -24.36 -10.91 20.27
C LYS A 6 -23.02 -11.50 19.85
N THR A 7 -22.90 -11.95 18.61
CA THR A 7 -21.62 -12.32 18.00
C THR A 7 -20.75 -11.06 17.98
N LYS A 8 -19.87 -10.94 18.98
CA LYS A 8 -18.91 -9.86 19.12
C LYS A 8 -17.82 -10.10 18.08
N TRP A 9 -17.94 -9.46 16.92
CA TRP A 9 -16.87 -9.39 15.91
C TRP A 9 -15.77 -8.47 16.44
N THR A 10 -15.02 -8.94 17.44
CA THR A 10 -13.75 -8.34 17.82
C THR A 10 -12.73 -8.83 16.80
N LEU A 11 -12.35 -7.99 15.84
CA LEU A 11 -10.99 -8.08 15.30
C LEU A 11 -10.07 -8.07 16.52
N THR A 12 -9.44 -9.19 16.83
CA THR A 12 -8.56 -9.34 18.00
C THR A 12 -7.32 -8.50 17.77
N VAL A 13 -7.39 -7.22 18.14
CA VAL A 13 -6.25 -6.29 18.26
C VAL A 13 -5.57 -6.48 19.62
N GLU A 14 -5.45 -7.73 20.10
CA GLU A 14 -4.93 -7.99 21.46
C GLU A 14 -3.42 -8.25 21.50
N GLN A 15 -2.72 -8.42 20.36
CA GLN A 15 -1.27 -8.65 20.34
C GLN A 15 -0.61 -8.13 19.05
N CYS A 16 -0.84 -6.87 18.66
CA CYS A 16 -0.04 -6.24 17.61
C CYS A 16 1.06 -5.38 18.25
N HIS A 17 2.30 -5.86 18.19
CA HIS A 17 3.48 -5.10 18.60
C HIS A 17 3.70 -3.92 17.66
N ILE A 18 4.03 -2.75 18.22
CA ILE A 18 4.44 -1.58 17.46
C ILE A 18 5.96 -1.47 17.48
N ALA A 19 6.60 -1.56 16.31
CA ALA A 19 8.00 -1.18 16.17
C ALA A 19 8.06 0.33 15.88
N MET A 20 8.71 1.10 16.76
CA MET A 20 8.92 2.53 16.57
C MET A 20 10.38 2.82 16.21
N ASP A 21 10.60 3.54 15.11
CA ASP A 21 11.92 3.98 14.68
C ASP A 21 11.98 5.51 14.49
N VAL A 22 13.19 6.08 14.60
CA VAL A 22 13.46 7.51 14.46
C VAL A 22 14.12 7.77 13.11
N ALA A 23 13.32 8.10 12.10
CA ALA A 23 13.84 8.42 10.77
C ALA A 23 14.64 9.75 10.75
N VAL A 24 14.23 10.72 11.57
CA VAL A 24 14.91 12.01 11.76
C VAL A 24 14.76 12.43 13.21
N LYS A 25 15.89 12.51 13.94
CA LYS A 25 15.92 12.83 15.38
C LYS A 25 15.11 14.09 15.68
N GLY A 26 14.10 13.95 16.54
CA GLY A 26 13.26 15.05 17.02
C GLY A 26 12.24 15.60 16.02
N SER A 27 12.10 15.00 14.83
CA SER A 27 11.24 15.54 13.77
C SER A 27 10.40 14.50 13.03
N VAL A 28 10.92 13.29 12.76
CA VAL A 28 10.20 12.27 11.98
C VAL A 28 10.35 10.90 12.65
N TRP A 29 9.23 10.26 12.93
CA TRP A 29 9.13 8.93 13.56
C TRP A 29 8.30 7.98 12.71
N LEU A 30 8.65 6.71 12.73
CA LEU A 30 7.98 5.63 12.01
C LEU A 30 7.37 4.68 13.02
N PHE A 31 6.13 4.30 12.79
CA PHE A 31 5.39 3.36 13.61
C PHE A 31 4.95 2.23 12.69
N GLU A 32 5.46 1.04 12.93
CA GLU A 32 5.19 -0.12 12.10
C GLU A 32 4.34 -1.12 12.87
N GLN A 33 3.37 -1.67 12.16
CA GLN A 33 2.50 -2.70 12.69
C GLN A 33 2.37 -3.83 11.68
N GLU A 34 2.48 -5.06 12.16
CA GLU A 34 2.10 -6.22 11.37
C GLU A 34 0.60 -6.19 11.10
N GLN A 35 0.24 -6.32 9.82
CA GLN A 35 -1.12 -6.48 9.36
C GLN A 35 -1.23 -7.78 8.55
N ALA A 36 -2.03 -8.71 9.07
CA ALA A 36 -2.36 -9.93 8.36
C ALA A 36 -3.39 -9.62 7.26
N LEU A 37 -3.13 -10.11 6.05
CA LEU A 37 -4.13 -10.13 4.98
C LEU A 37 -5.06 -11.31 5.28
N GLY A 38 -6.25 -11.00 5.80
CA GLY A 38 -7.23 -11.99 6.25
C GLY A 38 -7.41 -13.14 5.25
N PHE A 39 -7.57 -14.36 5.78
CA PHE A 39 -7.71 -15.65 5.07
C PHE A 39 -6.40 -16.34 4.62
N SER A 40 -5.21 -15.77 4.85
CA SER A 40 -3.94 -16.41 4.50
C SER A 40 -2.90 -16.32 5.62
N SER A 41 -1.84 -17.15 5.57
CA SER A 41 -0.68 -17.08 6.46
C SER A 41 0.31 -15.96 6.04
N VAL A 42 -0.21 -14.87 5.47
CA VAL A 42 0.57 -13.79 4.87
C VAL A 42 0.30 -12.50 5.64
N SER A 43 1.37 -11.90 6.13
CA SER A 43 1.34 -10.62 6.83
C SER A 43 2.33 -9.66 6.19
N THR A 44 2.03 -8.37 6.21
CA THR A 44 2.97 -7.32 5.82
C THR A 44 3.04 -6.28 6.92
N ASN A 45 4.12 -5.51 6.98
CA ASN A 45 4.17 -4.34 7.83
C ASN A 45 3.46 -3.18 7.14
N THR A 46 2.64 -2.46 7.88
CA THR A 46 2.09 -1.16 7.48
C THR A 46 2.68 -0.09 8.38
N ARG A 47 3.03 1.04 7.78
CA ARG A 47 3.74 2.13 8.47
C ARG A 47 2.93 3.42 8.50
N MET A 48 2.76 3.93 9.71
CA MET A 48 2.39 5.30 9.98
C MET A 48 3.64 6.15 10.16
N THR A 49 3.69 7.33 9.52
CA THR A 49 4.77 8.29 9.72
C THR A 49 4.25 9.50 10.48
N VAL A 50 4.96 9.90 11.53
CA VAL A 50 4.62 11.09 12.33
C VAL A 50 5.70 12.14 12.12
N VAL A 51 5.29 13.35 11.75
CA VAL A 51 6.16 14.51 11.55
C VAL A 51 5.79 15.59 12.57
N LYS A 52 6.79 16.15 13.25
CA LYS A 52 6.60 17.34 14.10
C LYS A 52 6.68 18.60 13.25
N LEU A 53 5.60 19.36 13.24
CA LEU A 53 5.47 20.60 12.48
C LEU A 53 6.08 21.79 13.22
N ARG A 54 6.32 22.90 12.51
CA ARG A 54 6.77 24.17 13.10
C ARG A 54 5.74 24.79 14.04
N SER A 55 4.46 24.48 13.87
CA SER A 55 3.38 24.86 14.80
C SER A 55 3.59 24.29 16.21
N GLY A 56 4.40 23.24 16.34
CA GLY A 56 4.61 22.49 17.58
C GLY A 56 3.73 21.23 17.67
N GLY A 57 2.78 21.03 16.76
CA GLY A 57 1.94 19.84 16.68
C GLY A 57 2.51 18.72 15.81
N LEU A 58 1.76 17.62 15.77
CA LEU A 58 2.09 16.42 15.00
C LEU A 58 1.18 16.29 13.78
N TRP A 59 1.81 15.97 12.66
CA TRP A 59 1.19 15.57 11.41
C TRP A 59 1.37 14.08 11.22
N VAL A 60 0.27 13.34 11.10
CA VAL A 60 0.24 11.87 11.09
C VAL A 60 -0.19 11.38 9.71
N HIS A 61 0.69 10.65 9.03
CA HIS A 61 0.45 10.06 7.71
C HIS A 61 0.17 8.56 7.79
N ALA A 62 -0.85 8.11 7.07
CA ALA A 62 -1.26 6.70 6.96
C ALA A 62 -1.43 6.03 8.33
N PRO A 63 -2.43 6.44 9.13
CA PRO A 63 -2.58 5.95 10.50
C PRO A 63 -2.78 4.43 10.56
N ILE A 64 -2.03 3.79 11.46
CA ILE A 64 -2.15 2.37 11.80
C ILE A 64 -3.21 2.14 12.89
N ALA A 65 -3.39 0.90 13.36
CA ALA A 65 -4.38 0.61 14.38
C ALA A 65 -4.05 1.38 15.68
N PRO A 66 -5.01 2.09 16.27
CA PRO A 66 -4.79 2.90 17.48
C PRO A 66 -4.79 2.02 18.74
N THR A 67 -3.83 1.08 18.82
CA THR A 67 -3.61 0.25 20.01
C THR A 67 -3.23 1.13 21.21
N LYS A 68 -3.35 0.59 22.43
CA LYS A 68 -2.92 1.32 23.63
C LYS A 68 -1.45 1.72 23.55
N GLU A 69 -0.60 0.82 23.06
CA GLU A 69 0.83 1.03 22.80
C GLU A 69 1.06 2.16 21.79
N CYS A 70 0.41 2.11 20.62
CA CYS A 70 0.52 3.15 19.59
C CYS A 70 0.16 4.55 20.14
N ILE A 71 -0.97 4.66 20.85
CA ILE A 71 -1.42 5.94 21.42
C ILE A 71 -0.49 6.42 22.53
N GLN A 72 0.07 5.52 23.33
CA GLN A 72 1.04 5.86 24.37
C GLN A 72 2.34 6.42 23.76
N LEU A 73 2.89 5.73 22.75
CA LEU A 73 4.10 6.17 22.05
C LEU A 73 3.91 7.54 21.36
N ILE A 74 2.75 7.81 20.76
CA ILE A 74 2.43 9.15 20.20
C ILE A 74 2.44 10.22 21.29
N LYS A 75 1.85 9.94 22.47
CA LYS A 75 1.82 10.90 23.58
C LYS A 75 3.22 11.21 24.12
N GLU A 76 4.11 10.23 24.12
CA GLU A 76 5.51 10.38 24.54
C GLU A 76 6.31 11.33 23.63
N LEU A 77 5.85 11.58 22.40
CA LEU A 77 6.43 12.62 21.53
C LEU A 77 6.20 14.05 22.05
N GLY A 78 5.33 14.22 23.06
CA GLY A 78 5.17 15.48 23.79
C GLY A 78 4.53 16.61 22.99
N ALA A 79 3.72 16.29 21.97
CA ALA A 79 3.05 17.27 21.11
C ALA A 79 1.62 16.83 20.76
N PRO A 80 0.68 17.77 20.55
CA PRO A 80 -0.69 17.43 20.15
C PRO A 80 -0.73 16.96 18.70
N VAL A 81 -1.58 15.97 18.39
CA VAL A 81 -1.90 15.63 17.00
C VAL A 81 -2.81 16.70 16.40
N GLU A 82 -2.31 17.42 15.40
CA GLU A 82 -3.02 18.50 14.70
C GLU A 82 -3.67 18.01 13.41
N HIS A 83 -2.99 17.12 12.70
CA HIS A 83 -3.41 16.65 11.38
C HIS A 83 -3.27 15.14 11.25
N ILE A 84 -4.31 14.50 10.71
CA ILE A 84 -4.30 13.09 10.35
C ILE A 84 -4.58 12.99 8.86
N VAL A 85 -3.71 12.31 8.13
CA VAL A 85 -3.71 12.26 6.68
C VAL A 85 -3.86 10.82 6.20
N LEU A 86 -4.92 10.57 5.43
CA LEU A 86 -5.08 9.37 4.62
C LEU A 86 -4.57 9.66 3.20
N PRO A 87 -3.39 9.16 2.82
CA PRO A 87 -2.73 9.51 1.56
C PRO A 87 -3.19 8.67 0.36
N THR A 88 -3.96 7.60 0.57
CA THR A 88 -4.32 6.64 -0.48
C THR A 88 -5.77 6.16 -0.31
N PHE A 89 -6.29 5.51 -1.35
CA PHE A 89 -7.56 4.79 -1.31
C PHE A 89 -7.42 3.37 -0.72
N ALA A 90 -6.22 2.79 -0.76
CA ALA A 90 -5.97 1.40 -0.41
C ALA A 90 -6.51 1.03 0.99
N TYR A 91 -7.20 -0.10 1.05
CA TYR A 91 -8.08 -0.48 2.15
C TYR A 91 -7.32 -0.59 3.49
N GLU A 92 -6.14 -1.20 3.47
CA GLU A 92 -5.24 -1.44 4.59
C GLU A 92 -4.79 -0.14 5.28
N HIS A 93 -4.69 0.96 4.52
CA HIS A 93 -4.36 2.29 5.05
C HIS A 93 -5.62 3.07 5.48
N LYS A 94 -6.80 2.68 4.96
CA LYS A 94 -8.08 3.36 5.21
C LYS A 94 -8.80 2.83 6.45
N VAL A 95 -8.74 1.53 6.72
CA VAL A 95 -9.54 0.85 7.75
C VAL A 95 -9.34 1.44 9.15
N PHE A 96 -8.14 1.93 9.47
CA PHE A 96 -7.83 2.49 10.78
C PHE A 96 -7.99 4.01 10.91
N LEU A 97 -8.27 4.74 9.82
CA LEU A 97 -8.44 6.20 9.84
C LEU A 97 -9.53 6.64 10.82
N GLY A 98 -10.73 6.05 10.71
CA GLY A 98 -11.86 6.36 11.60
C GLY A 98 -11.53 6.06 13.07
N PRO A 99 -11.14 4.82 13.42
CA PRO A 99 -10.69 4.47 14.77
C PRO A 99 -9.60 5.39 15.34
N PHE A 100 -8.59 5.72 14.54
CA PHE A 100 -7.46 6.54 14.97
C PHE A 100 -7.87 8.00 15.21
N SER A 101 -8.64 8.59 14.30
CA SER A 101 -9.12 9.97 14.45
C SER A 101 -9.99 10.18 15.70
N ARG A 102 -10.75 9.18 16.12
CA ARG A 102 -11.51 9.22 17.38
C ARG A 102 -10.63 9.32 18.65
N LYS A 103 -9.37 8.91 18.58
CA LYS A 103 -8.40 9.09 19.69
C LYS A 103 -7.86 10.52 19.77
N PHE A 104 -7.96 11.28 18.68
CA PHE A 104 -7.47 12.65 18.57
C PHE A 104 -8.58 13.56 18.00
N PRO A 105 -9.70 13.77 18.71
CA PRO A 105 -10.91 14.41 18.16
C PRO A 105 -10.74 15.88 17.77
N ARG A 106 -9.63 16.52 18.18
CA ARG A 106 -9.30 17.90 17.80
C ARG A 106 -8.51 17.99 16.49
N ALA A 107 -7.94 16.88 16.02
CA ALA A 107 -7.15 16.86 14.79
C ALA A 107 -8.05 17.07 13.57
N GLN A 108 -7.57 17.83 12.60
CA GLN A 108 -8.18 17.94 11.29
C GLN A 108 -7.82 16.70 10.46
N VAL A 109 -8.81 16.04 9.89
CA VAL A 109 -8.59 14.88 9.02
C VAL A 109 -8.47 15.35 7.57
N TRP A 110 -7.54 14.78 6.84
CA TRP A 110 -7.31 15.02 5.42
C TRP A 110 -7.29 13.70 4.67
N VAL A 111 -7.96 13.64 3.54
CA VAL A 111 -8.14 12.40 2.79
C VAL A 111 -7.77 12.60 1.33
N ALA A 112 -7.05 11.64 0.77
CA ALA A 112 -6.81 11.57 -0.65
C ALA A 112 -8.15 11.68 -1.39
N PRO A 113 -8.22 12.43 -2.50
CA PRO A 113 -9.47 12.66 -3.18
C PRO A 113 -10.07 11.33 -3.66
N ARG A 114 -11.39 11.31 -3.86
CA ARG A 114 -12.11 10.16 -4.44
C ARG A 114 -12.08 8.91 -3.55
N GLN A 115 -12.23 9.14 -2.25
CA GLN A 115 -12.61 8.10 -1.31
C GLN A 115 -13.97 7.52 -1.71
N TRP A 116 -13.96 6.27 -2.15
CA TRP A 116 -15.15 5.57 -2.58
C TRP A 116 -15.54 4.46 -1.59
N SER A 117 -16.80 4.03 -1.65
CA SER A 117 -17.28 2.83 -0.98
C SER A 117 -18.20 2.02 -1.90
N TRP A 118 -18.15 0.69 -1.74
CA TRP A 118 -18.92 -0.26 -2.53
C TRP A 118 -20.05 -0.87 -1.69
N PRO A 119 -21.21 -1.23 -2.28
CA PRO A 119 -21.62 -1.00 -3.67
C PRO A 119 -22.12 0.43 -3.93
N VAL A 120 -22.27 1.21 -2.86
CA VAL A 120 -22.78 2.59 -2.90
C VAL A 120 -21.73 3.50 -2.31
N ASN A 121 -21.45 4.61 -2.99
CA ASN A 121 -20.52 5.61 -2.51
C ASN A 121 -21.14 6.42 -1.35
N LEU A 122 -20.99 5.91 -0.14
CA LEU A 122 -21.43 6.52 1.11
C LEU A 122 -20.46 7.64 1.56
N PRO A 123 -20.99 8.69 2.23
CA PRO A 123 -20.16 9.71 2.88
C PRO A 123 -19.18 9.12 3.89
N LEU A 124 -18.04 9.81 4.08
CA LEU A 124 -16.95 9.38 4.96
C LEU A 124 -17.36 9.25 6.43
N GLU A 125 -18.35 10.04 6.84
CA GLU A 125 -18.93 10.02 8.17
C GLU A 125 -19.51 8.64 8.51
N PHE A 126 -20.01 7.90 7.51
CA PHE A 126 -20.54 6.54 7.70
C PHE A 126 -19.44 5.55 8.08
N PHE A 127 -18.19 5.83 7.70
CA PHE A 127 -17.00 5.07 8.09
C PHE A 127 -16.37 5.62 9.38
N GLY A 128 -17.06 6.54 10.07
CA GLY A 128 -16.59 7.18 11.30
C GLY A 128 -15.44 8.15 11.09
N VAL A 129 -15.31 8.69 9.87
CA VAL A 129 -14.31 9.70 9.50
C VAL A 129 -15.01 11.05 9.44
N PHE A 130 -14.89 11.84 10.51
CA PHE A 130 -15.53 13.15 10.65
C PHE A 130 -14.52 14.27 10.43
N ARG A 131 -15.02 15.48 10.13
CA ARG A 131 -14.19 16.68 9.94
C ARG A 131 -13.08 16.43 8.91
N SER A 132 -13.40 15.74 7.82
CA SER A 132 -12.43 15.47 6.75
C SER A 132 -12.43 16.59 5.71
N LYS A 133 -11.26 16.86 5.14
CA LYS A 133 -11.06 17.72 3.96
C LYS A 133 -10.34 16.92 2.88
N PRO A 134 -10.65 17.12 1.59
CA PRO A 134 -9.89 16.49 0.52
C PRO A 134 -8.47 17.06 0.49
N LEU A 135 -7.51 16.24 0.07
CA LEU A 135 -6.21 16.69 -0.39
C LEU A 135 -6.31 17.11 -1.86
N GLU A 136 -5.67 18.21 -2.21
CA GLU A 136 -5.61 18.73 -3.58
C GLU A 136 -4.17 18.69 -4.12
N ASP A 137 -4.01 18.62 -5.45
CA ASP A 137 -2.67 18.58 -6.05
C ASP A 137 -1.97 19.92 -5.86
N GLU A 138 -0.73 19.88 -5.35
CA GLU A 138 0.10 21.08 -5.14
C GLU A 138 -0.56 22.19 -4.29
N ASP A 139 -1.39 21.80 -3.32
CA ASP A 139 -2.15 22.72 -2.45
C ASP A 139 -1.25 23.51 -1.48
N ASP A 140 -1.07 24.79 -1.78
CA ASP A 140 -0.31 25.75 -0.97
C ASP A 140 -1.13 26.41 0.17
N ALA A 141 -2.43 26.13 0.24
CA ALA A 141 -3.32 26.61 1.30
C ALA A 141 -3.40 25.64 2.50
N THR A 142 -2.79 24.45 2.42
CA THR A 142 -2.69 23.54 3.56
C THR A 142 -1.92 24.19 4.73
N PRO A 143 -2.30 23.92 5.99
CA PRO A 143 -1.62 24.51 7.16
C PRO A 143 -0.11 24.21 7.26
N TRP A 144 0.36 23.18 6.56
CA TRP A 144 1.77 22.74 6.55
C TRP A 144 2.51 23.06 5.24
N ALA A 145 1.90 23.75 4.26
CA ALA A 145 2.46 23.96 2.92
C ALA A 145 3.88 24.56 2.91
N ALA A 146 4.21 25.35 3.94
CA ALA A 146 5.54 25.94 4.12
C ALA A 146 6.65 24.89 4.36
N GLU A 147 6.31 23.72 4.90
CA GLU A 147 7.26 22.68 5.31
C GLU A 147 7.03 21.31 4.67
N ILE A 148 5.81 21.01 4.23
CA ILE A 148 5.44 19.78 3.52
C ILE A 148 4.70 20.16 2.23
N GLU A 149 5.21 19.75 1.08
CA GLU A 149 4.51 19.84 -0.21
C GLU A 149 3.81 18.53 -0.54
N GLN A 150 2.81 18.55 -1.43
CA GLN A 150 2.06 17.35 -1.82
C GLN A 150 1.76 17.29 -3.32
N LYS A 151 1.76 16.08 -3.89
CA LYS A 151 1.40 15.80 -5.29
C LYS A 151 0.52 14.59 -5.39
N VAL A 152 -0.62 14.74 -6.04
CA VAL A 152 -1.67 13.74 -6.17
C VAL A 152 -1.53 12.99 -7.49
N LEU A 153 -1.38 11.68 -7.41
CA LEU A 153 -1.61 10.76 -8.51
C LEU A 153 -3.07 10.32 -8.49
N SER A 154 -3.77 10.55 -9.61
CA SER A 154 -5.21 10.34 -9.70
C SER A 154 -5.59 9.66 -11.03
N SER A 155 -5.90 8.36 -10.98
CA SER A 155 -6.38 7.60 -12.15
C SER A 155 -7.88 7.78 -12.36
N PRO A 156 -8.43 8.00 -13.57
CA PRO A 156 -9.86 8.28 -13.76
C PRO A 156 -10.74 7.13 -13.26
N GLU A 157 -11.96 7.45 -12.81
CA GLU A 157 -12.96 6.49 -12.31
C GLU A 157 -13.07 5.23 -13.20
N VAL A 158 -13.01 4.08 -12.55
CA VAL A 158 -13.45 2.79 -13.10
C VAL A 158 -14.67 2.38 -12.29
N GLY A 159 -15.84 2.28 -12.95
CA GLY A 159 -17.03 1.66 -12.36
C GLY A 159 -18.00 2.53 -11.55
N THR A 160 -17.85 3.86 -11.49
CA THR A 160 -18.91 4.75 -10.97
C THR A 160 -19.83 5.20 -12.11
N PRO A 161 -21.15 4.96 -12.02
CA PRO A 161 -22.11 5.61 -12.91
C PRO A 161 -21.93 7.13 -12.78
N SER A 162 -21.90 7.85 -13.90
CA SER A 162 -21.65 9.30 -14.01
C SER A 162 -22.68 10.21 -13.34
N SER A 163 -23.54 9.67 -12.48
CA SER A 163 -24.61 10.38 -11.78
C SER A 163 -24.79 9.79 -10.39
N SER A 164 -24.27 10.46 -9.37
CA SER A 164 -24.59 10.16 -7.97
C SER A 164 -26.10 10.40 -7.75
N PRO A 165 -26.93 9.38 -7.44
CA PRO A 165 -28.27 9.66 -6.95
C PRO A 165 -28.13 10.24 -5.54
N ARG A 166 -28.70 11.42 -5.30
CA ARG A 166 -28.93 11.90 -3.92
C ARG A 166 -29.97 10.99 -3.29
N ILE A 167 -29.55 9.97 -2.56
CA ILE A 167 -30.49 9.12 -1.81
C ILE A 167 -30.77 9.79 -0.46
N LEU A 168 -31.95 10.40 -0.33
CA LEU A 168 -32.57 10.67 0.95
C LEU A 168 -33.12 9.33 1.47
N ILE A 169 -32.47 8.73 2.46
CA ILE A 169 -32.92 7.46 3.03
C ILE A 169 -33.90 7.76 4.17
N SER A 170 -35.17 7.36 4.01
CA SER A 170 -36.11 7.19 5.12
C SER A 170 -35.88 5.83 5.80
N GLU A 171 -36.22 5.72 7.09
CA GLU A 171 -35.87 4.58 7.96
C GLU A 171 -36.37 3.19 7.51
N HIS A 172 -37.20 3.11 6.48
CA HIS A 172 -37.94 1.89 6.11
C HIS A 172 -37.18 0.90 5.20
N HIS A 173 -35.96 1.22 4.73
CA HIS A 173 -35.24 0.40 3.74
C HIS A 173 -34.07 -0.47 4.27
N ARG A 174 -33.85 -0.54 5.60
CA ARG A 174 -32.73 -1.30 6.18
C ARG A 174 -32.77 -2.81 5.89
N GLU A 175 -33.95 -3.42 5.89
CA GLU A 175 -34.06 -4.90 5.85
C GLU A 175 -33.81 -5.51 4.46
N ARG A 176 -33.93 -4.72 3.37
CA ARG A 176 -33.73 -5.22 2.00
C ARG A 176 -32.27 -5.18 1.54
N ILE A 177 -31.39 -4.46 2.26
CA ILE A 177 -29.96 -4.36 1.94
C ILE A 177 -29.20 -5.60 2.43
N ASP A 178 -29.59 -6.15 3.59
CA ASP A 178 -28.92 -7.33 4.18
C ASP A 178 -29.12 -8.61 3.35
N ALA A 179 -30.26 -8.75 2.68
CA ALA A 179 -30.56 -9.91 1.83
C ALA A 179 -29.72 -9.94 0.53
N TYR A 180 -29.27 -8.79 0.02
CA TYR A 180 -28.46 -8.71 -1.20
C TYR A 180 -26.95 -8.96 -0.92
N LEU A 181 -26.49 -8.68 0.31
CA LEU A 181 -25.09 -8.82 0.72
C LEU A 181 -24.70 -10.25 1.12
N HIS A 182 -25.69 -11.10 1.42
CA HIS A 182 -25.45 -12.45 1.96
C HIS A 182 -25.05 -13.50 0.90
N ASP A 183 -25.51 -13.37 -0.35
CA ASP A 183 -25.45 -14.48 -1.34
C ASP A 183 -24.17 -14.50 -2.22
N ASN A 184 -23.33 -13.46 -2.17
CA ASN A 184 -22.14 -13.33 -3.04
C ASN A 184 -20.80 -13.15 -2.29
N SER A 185 -20.75 -13.53 -1.01
CA SER A 185 -19.77 -13.02 -0.04
C SER A 185 -18.39 -13.69 -0.01
N ARG A 186 -18.05 -14.65 -0.88
CA ARG A 186 -16.82 -15.46 -0.71
C ARG A 186 -15.75 -15.41 -1.82
N VAL A 187 -16.05 -14.88 -3.00
CA VAL A 187 -15.06 -14.72 -4.09
C VAL A 187 -15.12 -13.32 -4.73
N ASN A 188 -16.27 -12.64 -4.64
CA ASN A 188 -16.45 -11.30 -5.19
C ASN A 188 -15.75 -10.17 -4.41
N TRP A 189 -15.41 -10.39 -3.13
CA TRP A 189 -14.74 -9.39 -2.28
C TRP A 189 -13.30 -9.07 -2.71
N VAL A 190 -12.63 -10.02 -3.36
CA VAL A 190 -11.24 -9.84 -3.83
C VAL A 190 -11.21 -9.21 -5.23
N LEU A 191 -12.32 -9.25 -5.98
CA LEU A 191 -12.30 -9.12 -7.45
C LEU A 191 -13.24 -8.07 -8.07
N SER A 192 -14.13 -7.42 -7.30
CA SER A 192 -15.17 -6.55 -7.91
C SER A 192 -15.14 -5.08 -7.47
N GLY A 193 -13.96 -4.51 -7.23
CA GLY A 193 -13.86 -3.09 -6.86
C GLY A 193 -12.45 -2.51 -6.75
N ILE A 194 -11.64 -2.59 -7.81
CA ILE A 194 -10.49 -1.66 -7.91
C ILE A 194 -11.09 -0.28 -8.22
N GLY A 195 -11.54 0.41 -7.15
CA GLY A 195 -11.90 1.81 -7.21
C GLY A 195 -10.74 2.65 -7.76
N PRO A 196 -10.99 3.91 -8.16
CA PRO A 196 -9.93 4.75 -8.73
C PRO A 196 -8.71 4.77 -7.82
N TYR A 197 -7.56 4.32 -8.33
CA TYR A 197 -6.32 4.45 -7.59
C TYR A 197 -5.98 5.93 -7.40
N VAL A 198 -5.72 6.27 -6.14
CA VAL A 198 -5.28 7.58 -5.70
C VAL A 198 -4.13 7.38 -4.74
N GLU A 199 -3.05 8.12 -4.95
CA GLU A 199 -1.97 8.24 -3.99
C GLU A 199 -1.49 9.68 -3.94
N VAL A 200 -1.18 10.17 -2.74
CA VAL A 200 -0.62 11.50 -2.53
C VAL A 200 0.80 11.32 -1.98
N ALA A 201 1.79 11.74 -2.76
CA ALA A 201 3.15 11.83 -2.28
C ALA A 201 3.34 13.15 -1.53
N PHE A 202 4.16 13.13 -0.49
CA PHE A 202 4.49 14.30 0.31
C PHE A 202 5.99 14.52 0.37
N TYR A 203 6.42 15.78 0.33
CA TYR A 203 7.82 16.15 0.49
C TYR A 203 8.03 17.03 1.71
N HIS A 204 8.63 16.48 2.75
CA HIS A 204 9.03 17.22 3.94
C HIS A 204 10.36 17.94 3.68
N LYS A 205 10.28 19.25 3.42
CA LYS A 205 11.41 20.10 2.99
C LYS A 205 12.57 20.11 4.00
N PRO A 206 12.33 20.29 5.33
CA PRO A 206 13.41 20.37 6.31
C PRO A 206 14.28 19.11 6.36
N SER A 207 13.70 17.91 6.29
CA SER A 207 14.47 16.67 6.36
C SER A 207 14.93 16.13 5.01
N ARG A 208 14.43 16.73 3.92
CA ARG A 208 14.57 16.25 2.53
C ARG A 208 14.06 14.81 2.38
N THR A 209 12.85 14.56 2.87
CA THR A 209 12.22 13.24 2.87
C THR A 209 11.01 13.23 1.94
N LEU A 210 10.97 12.27 1.02
CA LEU A 210 9.80 11.90 0.25
C LEU A 210 9.01 10.82 1.01
N LEU A 211 7.74 11.06 1.27
CA LEU A 211 6.80 10.10 1.81
C LEU A 211 5.86 9.66 0.70
N VAL A 212 5.71 8.35 0.57
CA VAL A 212 4.81 7.67 -0.37
C VAL A 212 4.14 6.52 0.36
N THR A 213 3.03 5.99 -0.15
CA THR A 213 2.47 4.75 0.42
C THR A 213 2.96 3.55 -0.35
N ASP A 214 2.37 3.32 -1.52
CA ASP A 214 2.47 2.06 -2.26
C ASP A 214 3.15 2.25 -3.62
N ALA A 215 3.45 3.51 -3.99
CA ALA A 215 4.13 3.86 -5.23
C ALA A 215 5.44 3.12 -5.42
N VAL A 216 6.25 3.01 -4.35
CA VAL A 216 7.49 2.24 -4.33
C VAL A 216 7.64 1.51 -3.01
N ILE A 217 8.38 0.42 -3.04
CA ILE A 217 8.76 -0.39 -1.87
C ILE A 217 10.25 -0.70 -1.91
N PHE A 218 10.81 -1.06 -0.76
CA PHE A 218 12.15 -1.63 -0.68
C PHE A 218 12.11 -2.92 0.12
N VAL A 219 12.30 -4.05 -0.57
CA VAL A 219 12.19 -5.38 0.04
C VAL A 219 13.45 -5.68 0.86
N PRO A 220 13.39 -5.74 2.21
CA PRO A 220 14.54 -6.07 3.03
C PRO A 220 14.92 -7.55 2.91
N ARG A 221 16.21 -7.87 3.08
CA ARG A 221 16.66 -9.27 3.15
C ARG A 221 16.12 -10.00 4.37
N GLN A 222 15.98 -9.28 5.48
CA GLN A 222 15.48 -9.79 6.75
C GLN A 222 14.07 -9.24 6.99
N PRO A 223 13.21 -9.98 7.71
CA PRO A 223 11.89 -9.47 8.06
C PRO A 223 11.99 -8.21 8.94
N PRO A 224 11.09 -7.22 8.77
CA PRO A 224 10.96 -6.11 9.71
C PRO A 224 10.67 -6.58 11.13
N ASP A 225 11.14 -5.83 12.13
CA ASP A 225 11.05 -6.21 13.55
C ASP A 225 9.61 -6.37 14.05
N CYS A 226 8.64 -5.68 13.44
CA CYS A 226 7.24 -5.80 13.80
C CYS A 226 6.60 -7.12 13.31
N ILE A 227 7.22 -7.85 12.38
CA ILE A 227 6.68 -9.12 11.89
C ILE A 227 6.93 -10.21 12.93
N SER A 228 5.84 -10.76 13.46
CA SER A 228 5.90 -11.78 14.49
C SER A 228 6.58 -13.06 14.02
N LYS A 229 7.27 -13.68 14.96
CA LYS A 229 7.88 -15.00 14.79
C LYS A 229 6.82 -16.02 14.35
N GLU A 230 5.63 -15.95 14.93
CA GLU A 230 4.51 -16.84 14.67
C GLU A 230 4.10 -16.78 13.20
N SER A 231 4.00 -15.57 12.63
CA SER A 231 3.71 -15.37 11.22
C SER A 231 4.82 -15.88 10.30
N LEU A 232 6.08 -15.67 10.65
CA LEU A 232 7.22 -16.21 9.89
C LEU A 232 7.18 -17.75 9.87
N LEU A 233 6.96 -18.38 11.02
CA LEU A 233 6.86 -19.84 11.10
C LEU A 233 5.60 -20.36 10.39
N ALA A 234 4.48 -19.63 10.44
CA ALA A 234 3.27 -19.99 9.71
C ALA A 234 3.48 -19.93 8.19
N ALA A 235 4.16 -18.90 7.67
CA ALA A 235 4.50 -18.78 6.26
C ALA A 235 5.56 -19.80 5.80
N ALA A 236 6.42 -20.26 6.72
CA ALA A 236 7.40 -21.31 6.46
C ALA A 236 6.79 -22.71 6.34
N LYS A 237 5.59 -22.95 6.91
CA LYS A 237 4.89 -24.23 6.75
C LYS A 237 4.56 -24.49 5.29
N ASN A 238 4.71 -25.76 4.89
CA ASN A 238 4.21 -26.25 3.61
C ASN A 238 2.68 -26.42 3.67
N GLY A 239 1.99 -25.30 3.91
CA GLY A 239 0.54 -25.25 4.04
C GLY A 239 -0.17 -25.42 2.70
N LEU A 240 -1.48 -25.14 2.71
CA LEU A 240 -2.34 -25.29 1.52
C LEU A 240 -1.81 -24.49 0.32
N ALA A 241 -1.32 -23.26 0.52
CA ALA A 241 -0.78 -22.43 -0.55
C ALA A 241 0.42 -23.09 -1.24
N VAL A 242 1.36 -23.65 -0.47
CA VAL A 242 2.52 -24.38 -1.02
C VAL A 242 2.04 -25.64 -1.75
N LYS A 243 1.14 -26.42 -1.16
CA LYS A 243 0.60 -27.66 -1.77
C LYS A 243 -0.11 -27.38 -3.11
N ILE A 244 -0.89 -26.30 -3.20
CA ILE A 244 -1.57 -25.88 -4.44
C ILE A 244 -0.56 -25.38 -5.49
N LEU A 245 0.42 -24.57 -5.09
CA LEU A 245 1.36 -23.94 -6.02
C LEU A 245 2.51 -24.85 -6.46
N SER A 246 2.72 -26.00 -5.80
CA SER A 246 3.81 -26.95 -6.10
C SER A 246 3.62 -27.78 -7.38
N LYS A 247 2.51 -27.62 -8.12
CA LYS A 247 2.25 -28.23 -9.45
C LYS A 247 2.58 -29.73 -9.54
N GLY A 248 2.23 -30.50 -8.50
CA GLY A 248 2.44 -31.95 -8.46
C GLY A 248 3.83 -32.41 -8.00
N ARG A 249 4.72 -31.50 -7.57
CA ARG A 249 5.93 -31.87 -6.83
C ARG A 249 5.57 -32.46 -5.47
N GLU A 250 6.38 -33.40 -4.99
CA GLU A 250 6.27 -33.92 -3.63
C GLU A 250 6.59 -32.78 -2.65
N VAL A 251 5.67 -32.57 -1.70
CA VAL A 251 5.80 -31.50 -0.70
C VAL A 251 6.08 -32.17 0.64
N PRO A 252 7.29 -32.01 1.20
CA PRO A 252 7.62 -32.57 2.50
C PRO A 252 6.65 -32.04 3.57
N ASP A 253 6.14 -32.92 4.44
CA ASP A 253 5.26 -32.56 5.56
C ASP A 253 6.04 -32.42 6.88
N ASP A 254 7.34 -32.12 6.76
CA ASP A 254 8.24 -32.04 7.92
C ASP A 254 7.76 -30.97 8.92
N PRO A 255 7.87 -31.26 10.23
CA PRO A 255 7.54 -30.28 11.25
C PRO A 255 8.45 -29.06 11.12
N VAL A 256 7.84 -27.88 11.15
CA VAL A 256 8.56 -26.60 11.06
C VAL A 256 9.24 -26.31 12.38
N GLU A 257 10.55 -26.55 12.43
CA GLU A 257 11.39 -26.20 13.58
C GLU A 257 11.74 -24.71 13.59
N ASP A 258 11.70 -24.12 14.78
CA ASP A 258 12.04 -22.72 14.97
C ASP A 258 13.56 -22.48 14.94
N ASN A 259 14.06 -22.03 13.79
CA ASN A 259 15.44 -21.59 13.63
C ASN A 259 15.55 -20.41 12.65
N LYS A 260 16.73 -19.80 12.54
CA LYS A 260 16.96 -18.64 11.67
C LYS A 260 16.65 -18.93 10.20
N LEU A 261 17.02 -20.12 9.71
CA LEU A 261 16.79 -20.51 8.31
C LEU A 261 15.30 -20.65 8.03
N THR A 262 14.55 -21.32 8.92
CA THR A 262 13.10 -21.47 8.79
C THR A 262 12.38 -20.13 8.77
N ARG A 263 12.73 -19.22 9.69
CA ARG A 263 12.14 -17.87 9.72
C ARG A 263 12.45 -17.08 8.46
N GLN A 264 13.68 -17.21 7.94
CA GLN A 264 14.07 -16.60 6.66
C GLN A 264 13.25 -17.18 5.50
N THR A 265 13.08 -18.50 5.41
CA THR A 265 12.22 -19.13 4.40
C THR A 265 10.79 -18.62 4.50
N GLY A 266 10.26 -18.50 5.71
CA GLY A 266 8.94 -17.90 5.95
C GLY A 266 8.83 -16.48 5.42
N TRP A 267 9.85 -15.64 5.68
CA TRP A 267 9.93 -14.29 5.15
C TRP A 267 9.94 -14.25 3.62
N GLU A 268 10.80 -15.04 2.99
CA GLU A 268 10.92 -15.08 1.52
C GLU A 268 9.59 -15.51 0.87
N ARG A 269 8.93 -16.55 1.41
CA ARG A 269 7.61 -17.00 0.95
C ARG A 269 6.53 -15.95 1.15
N MET A 270 6.55 -15.25 2.28
CA MET A 270 5.59 -14.21 2.60
C MET A 270 5.71 -13.05 1.61
N VAL A 271 6.94 -12.57 1.36
CA VAL A 271 7.22 -11.51 0.37
C VAL A 271 6.71 -11.90 -1.02
N LEU A 272 7.00 -13.11 -1.51
CA LEU A 272 6.55 -13.54 -2.83
C LEU A 272 5.02 -13.63 -2.92
N GLN A 273 4.34 -14.10 -1.86
CA GLN A 273 2.88 -14.11 -1.85
C GLN A 273 2.29 -12.71 -1.85
N ILE A 274 2.87 -11.76 -1.09
CA ILE A 274 2.43 -10.35 -1.09
C ILE A 274 2.61 -9.72 -2.47
N LEU A 275 3.73 -9.99 -3.15
CA LEU A 275 4.06 -9.30 -4.40
C LEU A 275 3.43 -9.93 -5.64
N PHE A 276 3.04 -11.21 -5.59
CA PHE A 276 2.53 -11.93 -6.77
C PHE A 276 1.14 -12.54 -6.58
N LEU A 277 0.58 -12.56 -5.37
CA LEU A 277 -0.66 -13.23 -4.95
C LEU A 277 -0.66 -14.77 -5.09
N GLY A 278 0.03 -15.31 -6.09
CA GLY A 278 0.24 -16.73 -6.31
C GLY A 278 1.54 -16.98 -7.09
N PRO A 279 2.71 -16.89 -6.45
CA PRO A 279 3.99 -17.12 -7.09
C PRO A 279 4.11 -18.58 -7.56
N SER A 280 4.95 -18.81 -8.56
CA SER A 280 5.10 -20.09 -9.23
C SER A 280 5.87 -21.14 -8.45
N ASN A 281 6.74 -20.73 -7.54
CA ASN A 281 7.56 -21.62 -6.71
C ASN A 281 7.75 -21.08 -5.29
N LEU A 282 6.92 -21.57 -4.35
CA LEU A 282 7.12 -21.33 -2.92
C LEU A 282 8.01 -22.36 -2.25
N LEU A 283 8.27 -23.52 -2.88
CA LEU A 283 9.14 -24.54 -2.31
C LEU A 283 10.58 -24.03 -2.21
N GLU A 284 11.05 -23.33 -3.25
CA GLU A 284 12.41 -22.78 -3.34
C GLU A 284 12.33 -21.26 -3.63
N PRO A 285 11.95 -20.43 -2.64
CA PRO A 285 11.65 -19.02 -2.86
C PRO A 285 12.89 -18.16 -3.12
N ASN A 286 14.10 -18.67 -2.81
CA ASN A 286 15.32 -17.88 -2.73
C ASN A 286 15.70 -17.19 -4.06
N ALA A 287 15.60 -17.91 -5.18
CA ALA A 287 15.99 -17.36 -6.48
C ALA A 287 15.09 -16.19 -6.91
N SER A 288 13.78 -16.30 -6.72
CA SER A 288 12.83 -15.21 -7.00
C SER A 288 13.03 -14.08 -6.00
N PHE A 289 13.12 -14.39 -4.71
CA PHE A 289 13.32 -13.38 -3.66
C PHE A 289 14.60 -12.55 -3.87
N ALA A 290 15.71 -13.20 -4.22
CA ALA A 290 16.99 -12.53 -4.46
C ALA A 290 16.92 -11.49 -5.60
N GLN A 291 16.06 -11.70 -6.60
CA GLN A 291 15.90 -10.78 -7.73
C GLN A 291 15.26 -9.44 -7.34
N MET A 292 14.43 -9.41 -6.29
CA MET A 292 13.70 -8.21 -5.84
C MET A 292 14.19 -7.66 -4.50
N SER A 293 14.88 -8.47 -3.68
CA SER A 293 15.43 -8.03 -2.40
C SER A 293 16.48 -6.92 -2.60
N GLN A 294 16.54 -5.99 -1.65
CA GLN A 294 17.47 -4.84 -1.62
C GLN A 294 17.35 -3.89 -2.81
N LYS A 295 16.16 -3.79 -3.42
CA LYS A 295 15.90 -2.88 -4.52
C LYS A 295 14.71 -1.99 -4.20
N LEU A 296 14.82 -0.72 -4.59
CA LEU A 296 13.69 0.18 -4.66
C LEU A 296 12.93 -0.12 -5.95
N ILE A 297 11.70 -0.62 -5.83
CA ILE A 297 10.89 -1.06 -6.96
C ILE A 297 9.45 -0.58 -6.80
N VAL A 298 8.74 -0.43 -7.91
CA VAL A 298 7.27 -0.47 -7.90
C VAL A 298 6.85 -1.93 -7.74
N SER A 299 5.91 -2.24 -6.84
CA SER A 299 5.48 -3.62 -6.65
C SER A 299 4.83 -4.19 -7.93
N PRO A 300 4.93 -5.52 -8.20
CA PRO A 300 4.31 -6.10 -9.40
C PRO A 300 2.80 -5.87 -9.46
N ILE A 301 2.11 -5.96 -8.31
CA ILE A 301 0.66 -5.73 -8.19
C ILE A 301 0.32 -4.30 -8.61
N VAL A 302 1.00 -3.29 -8.06
CA VAL A 302 0.73 -1.89 -8.40
C VAL A 302 1.13 -1.59 -9.85
N LYS A 303 2.28 -2.10 -10.31
CA LYS A 303 2.69 -2.00 -11.72
C LYS A 303 1.59 -2.51 -12.65
N THR A 304 1.11 -3.73 -12.41
CA THR A 304 0.24 -4.46 -13.33
C THR A 304 -1.20 -3.98 -13.26
N LEU A 305 -1.78 -3.91 -12.06
CA LEU A 305 -3.20 -3.63 -11.89
C LEU A 305 -3.52 -2.13 -11.94
N VAL A 306 -2.52 -1.27 -11.74
CA VAL A 306 -2.74 0.18 -11.59
C VAL A 306 -1.93 1.00 -12.60
N PHE A 307 -0.61 1.02 -12.48
CA PHE A 307 0.20 2.01 -13.21
C PHE A 307 0.22 1.75 -14.73
N SER A 308 0.17 0.49 -15.16
CA SER A 308 0.04 0.11 -16.56
C SER A 308 -1.26 0.61 -17.23
N LYS A 309 -2.27 0.98 -16.44
CA LYS A 309 -3.58 1.44 -16.91
C LYS A 309 -3.60 2.94 -17.20
N VAL A 310 -2.69 3.69 -16.59
CA VAL A 310 -2.59 5.15 -16.72
C VAL A 310 -1.13 5.62 -16.83
N PRO A 311 -0.31 5.02 -17.71
CA PRO A 311 1.15 5.20 -17.71
C PRO A 311 1.58 6.65 -17.92
N GLU A 312 0.87 7.42 -18.75
CA GLU A 312 1.15 8.85 -18.97
C GLU A 312 1.01 9.67 -17.68
N LYS A 313 -0.08 9.46 -16.93
CA LYS A 313 -0.32 10.17 -15.67
C LYS A 313 0.70 9.80 -14.60
N VAL A 314 1.08 8.52 -14.54
CA VAL A 314 2.12 8.06 -13.61
C VAL A 314 3.45 8.69 -13.99
N ARG A 315 3.80 8.71 -15.28
CA ARG A 315 5.04 9.33 -15.76
C ARG A 315 5.10 10.82 -15.42
N ASP A 316 4.05 11.57 -15.71
CA ASP A 316 3.98 13.00 -15.42
C ASP A 316 4.10 13.27 -13.90
N TRP A 317 3.46 12.45 -13.06
CA TRP A 317 3.57 12.57 -11.61
C TRP A 317 4.99 12.27 -11.09
N VAL A 318 5.63 11.21 -11.60
CA VAL A 318 7.02 10.85 -11.28
C VAL A 318 8.00 11.94 -11.71
N ASP A 319 7.86 12.44 -12.93
CA ASP A 319 8.72 13.49 -13.48
C ASP A 319 8.60 14.79 -12.67
N ARG A 320 7.38 15.20 -12.30
CA ARG A 320 7.14 16.34 -11.42
C ARG A 320 7.78 16.16 -10.04
N ILE A 321 7.63 15.00 -9.41
CA ILE A 321 8.27 14.70 -8.11
C ILE A 321 9.79 14.81 -8.22
N ALA A 322 10.37 14.18 -9.24
CA ALA A 322 11.81 14.15 -9.44
C ALA A 322 12.39 15.51 -9.79
N ALA A 323 11.66 16.33 -10.56
CA ALA A 323 12.06 17.68 -10.95
C ALA A 323 12.05 18.66 -9.78
N ASP A 324 10.99 18.64 -8.97
CA ASP A 324 10.75 19.73 -8.01
C ASP A 324 11.30 19.43 -6.62
N TRP A 325 11.29 18.16 -6.18
CA TRP A 325 11.62 17.81 -4.79
C TRP A 325 13.03 17.24 -4.60
N PRO A 326 13.95 17.97 -3.93
CA PRO A 326 15.32 17.50 -3.69
C PRO A 326 15.44 16.55 -2.49
N PHE A 327 14.67 15.46 -2.49
CA PHE A 327 14.74 14.43 -1.44
C PHE A 327 16.05 13.63 -1.51
N ARG A 328 16.46 13.14 -0.34
CA ARG A 328 17.59 12.19 -0.15
C ARG A 328 17.17 10.93 0.62
N ARG A 329 15.88 10.84 0.94
CA ARG A 329 15.29 9.77 1.74
C ARG A 329 13.90 9.50 1.23
N ILE A 330 13.54 8.24 1.11
CA ILE A 330 12.19 7.79 0.78
C ILE A 330 11.64 6.98 1.95
N ILE A 331 10.38 7.21 2.31
CA ILE A 331 9.64 6.47 3.33
C ILE A 331 8.36 5.93 2.68
N PRO A 332 8.35 4.65 2.25
CA PRO A 332 7.14 3.97 1.83
C PRO A 332 6.29 3.52 3.03
N ALA A 333 5.07 3.05 2.79
CA ALA A 333 4.21 2.52 3.86
C ALA A 333 4.45 1.02 4.14
N HIS A 334 5.12 0.30 3.24
CA HIS A 334 5.40 -1.13 3.37
C HIS A 334 6.90 -1.45 3.28
N PHE A 335 7.29 -2.61 3.80
CA PHE A 335 8.67 -3.11 3.82
C PHE A 335 9.64 -2.14 4.48
N ALA A 336 10.89 -2.03 4.04
CA ALA A 336 11.90 -1.26 4.76
C ALA A 336 11.77 0.27 4.58
N ALA A 337 11.95 1.00 5.66
CA ALA A 337 12.19 2.44 5.68
C ALA A 337 12.92 2.84 6.97
N PRO A 338 13.59 4.00 7.01
CA PRO A 338 13.81 4.92 5.91
C PRO A 338 14.81 4.37 4.88
N ILE A 339 14.61 4.70 3.60
CA ILE A 339 15.51 4.33 2.51
C ILE A 339 16.39 5.53 2.18
N ASN A 340 17.72 5.37 2.22
CA ASN A 340 18.63 6.37 1.68
C ASN A 340 18.64 6.26 0.15
N ALA A 341 18.05 7.23 -0.53
CA ALA A 341 17.85 7.21 -1.97
C ALA A 341 18.08 8.59 -2.57
N ARG A 342 18.76 8.64 -3.71
CA ARG A 342 18.95 9.85 -4.51
C ARG A 342 17.68 10.14 -5.30
N ARG A 343 17.53 11.38 -5.76
CA ARG A 343 16.42 11.80 -6.63
C ARG A 343 16.28 10.93 -7.87
N SER A 344 17.41 10.46 -8.43
CA SER A 344 17.44 9.58 -9.61
C SER A 344 16.87 8.19 -9.36
N ASP A 345 16.89 7.71 -8.12
CA ASP A 345 16.51 6.35 -7.79
C ASP A 345 14.98 6.17 -7.86
N PHE A 346 14.23 7.25 -7.60
CA PHE A 346 12.77 7.22 -7.68
C PHE A 346 12.28 7.01 -9.12
N PRO A 347 12.60 7.84 -10.14
CA PRO A 347 12.23 7.54 -11.53
C PRO A 347 12.76 6.20 -12.04
N ALA A 348 13.95 5.78 -11.60
CA ALA A 348 14.51 4.48 -12.01
C ALA A 348 13.62 3.30 -11.63
N ALA A 349 12.92 3.36 -10.47
CA ALA A 349 11.96 2.34 -10.07
C ALA A 349 10.75 2.24 -11.04
N PHE A 350 10.47 3.31 -11.80
CA PHE A 350 9.38 3.41 -12.78
C PHE A 350 9.85 3.23 -14.23
N ALA A 351 11.09 2.78 -14.47
CA ALA A 351 11.62 2.61 -15.84
C ALA A 351 10.78 1.69 -16.74
N PHE A 352 9.94 0.82 -16.15
CA PHE A 352 8.98 0.02 -16.91
C PHE A 352 7.95 0.85 -17.71
N LEU A 353 7.73 2.11 -17.36
CA LEU A 353 6.81 2.99 -18.09
C LEU A 353 7.26 3.22 -19.54
N ASP A 354 8.56 3.10 -19.83
CA ASP A 354 9.11 3.24 -21.17
C ASP A 354 8.58 2.14 -22.12
N GLU A 355 8.20 0.97 -21.60
CA GLU A 355 7.54 -0.10 -22.36
C GLU A 355 6.14 0.32 -22.87
N PHE A 356 5.50 1.23 -22.15
CA PHE A 356 4.15 1.74 -22.43
C PHE A 356 4.16 3.08 -23.19
N LEU A 357 5.26 3.83 -23.11
CA LEU A 357 5.41 5.18 -23.64
C LEU A 357 6.67 5.31 -24.54
N PRO A 358 6.74 4.58 -25.67
CA PRO A 358 7.96 4.52 -26.50
C PRO A 358 8.37 5.89 -27.07
N ASP A 359 7.41 6.81 -27.23
CA ASP A 359 7.64 8.16 -27.78
C ASP A 359 8.10 9.18 -26.72
N ARG A 360 8.13 8.81 -25.43
CA ARG A 360 8.63 9.64 -24.32
C ARG A 360 9.82 8.97 -23.63
N PRO A 361 11.03 9.04 -24.23
CA PRO A 361 12.21 8.50 -23.58
C PRO A 361 12.43 9.14 -22.20
N ALA A 362 12.95 8.35 -21.25
CA ALA A 362 13.36 8.84 -19.93
C ALA A 362 14.12 10.16 -20.02
N ALA A 363 13.86 11.08 -19.08
CA ALA A 363 14.68 12.27 -18.93
C ALA A 363 16.08 11.80 -18.51
N ALA A 364 16.94 11.56 -19.49
CA ALA A 364 18.23 10.90 -19.27
C ALA A 364 19.06 11.75 -18.29
N PRO A 365 19.71 11.14 -17.28
CA PRO A 365 20.73 11.85 -16.53
C PRO A 365 21.86 12.19 -17.50
N ARG A 366 22.25 13.47 -17.56
CA ARG A 366 23.52 13.89 -18.14
C ARG A 366 24.63 13.27 -17.28
N LEU A 367 25.06 12.03 -17.56
CA LEU A 367 26.36 11.44 -17.20
C LEU A 367 26.48 9.98 -17.70
N SER A 368 27.47 9.76 -18.57
CA SER A 368 28.13 8.50 -18.97
C SER A 368 27.34 7.42 -19.75
N LEU A 369 27.60 7.38 -21.07
CA LEU A 369 27.16 6.35 -22.04
C LEU A 369 27.59 4.90 -21.70
N THR A 370 28.45 4.68 -20.71
CA THR A 370 28.91 3.32 -20.34
C THR A 370 28.03 2.59 -19.32
N PHE A 371 27.14 3.28 -18.59
CA PHE A 371 26.22 2.63 -17.64
C PHE A 371 24.81 2.38 -18.19
N ALA A 372 24.43 3.08 -19.27
CA ALA A 372 23.12 2.92 -19.89
C ALA A 372 22.91 1.51 -20.44
N SER A 373 23.95 0.84 -20.97
CA SER A 373 23.81 -0.51 -21.56
C SER A 373 23.36 -1.60 -20.58
N LEU A 374 23.65 -1.46 -19.28
CA LEU A 374 23.27 -2.45 -18.27
C LEU A 374 21.86 -2.20 -17.71
N LEU A 375 21.39 -0.95 -17.76
CA LEU A 375 20.05 -0.51 -17.36
C LEU A 375 19.04 -0.53 -18.52
N ARG A 376 19.50 -0.65 -19.77
CA ARG A 376 18.69 -0.64 -21.01
C ARG A 376 18.16 -2.01 -21.44
N THR A 377 18.24 -2.99 -20.56
CA THR A 377 17.36 -4.17 -20.59
C THR A 377 16.43 -3.95 -19.40
N GLY A 378 15.16 -3.60 -19.57
CA GLY A 378 14.15 -4.51 -20.11
C GLY A 378 14.00 -5.80 -19.27
N ALA A 379 14.86 -6.02 -18.28
CA ALA A 379 14.73 -7.11 -17.34
C ALA A 379 13.65 -6.68 -16.36
N SER A 380 12.43 -7.13 -16.61
CA SER A 380 11.43 -7.28 -15.57
C SER A 380 12.13 -7.83 -14.33
N TYR A 381 12.18 -7.05 -13.24
CA TYR A 381 12.69 -7.51 -11.93
C TYR A 381 11.90 -8.71 -11.40
N PHE A 382 10.84 -9.08 -12.10
CA PHE A 382 9.87 -10.08 -11.74
C PHE A 382 10.05 -11.32 -12.62
N PRO A 383 10.29 -12.49 -12.00
CA PRO A 383 10.36 -13.76 -12.72
C PRO A 383 9.08 -13.97 -13.54
N PRO A 384 9.18 -14.27 -14.86
CA PRO A 384 8.01 -14.42 -15.72
C PRO A 384 7.00 -15.47 -15.23
N ASP A 385 7.48 -16.53 -14.59
CA ASP A 385 6.62 -17.58 -14.05
C ASP A 385 5.80 -17.10 -12.85
N ASP A 386 6.36 -16.24 -11.99
CA ASP A 386 5.67 -15.68 -10.81
C ASP A 386 4.61 -14.65 -11.21
N MET A 387 4.74 -14.03 -12.38
CA MET A 387 3.78 -13.07 -12.93
C MET A 387 2.49 -13.70 -13.47
N LYS A 388 2.44 -15.04 -13.68
CA LYS A 388 1.33 -15.72 -14.34
C LYS A 388 -0.02 -15.50 -13.63
N THR A 389 -0.06 -15.70 -12.32
CA THR A 389 -1.30 -15.54 -11.53
C THR A 389 -1.81 -14.10 -11.60
N LEU A 390 -0.90 -13.13 -11.44
CA LEU A 390 -1.23 -11.72 -11.51
C LEU A 390 -1.68 -11.29 -12.91
N SER A 391 -1.08 -11.84 -13.97
CA SER A 391 -1.47 -11.56 -15.35
C SER A 391 -2.86 -12.12 -15.66
N SER A 392 -3.14 -13.37 -15.24
CA SER A 392 -4.47 -13.97 -15.38
C SER A 392 -5.54 -13.21 -14.59
N LEU A 393 -5.19 -12.70 -13.40
CA LEU A 393 -6.05 -11.84 -12.62
C LEU A 393 -6.36 -10.53 -13.37
N ASP A 394 -5.35 -9.89 -13.96
CA ASP A 394 -5.54 -8.68 -14.78
C ASP A 394 -6.49 -8.95 -15.96
N ASP A 395 -6.25 -10.03 -16.71
CA ASP A 395 -7.08 -10.43 -17.86
C ASP A 395 -8.54 -10.66 -17.44
N PHE A 396 -8.76 -11.33 -16.30
CA PHE A 396 -10.09 -11.52 -15.73
C PHE A 396 -10.75 -10.20 -15.36
N LEU A 397 -10.05 -9.33 -14.62
CA LEU A 397 -10.56 -8.03 -14.17
C LEU A 397 -10.90 -7.10 -15.35
N VAL A 398 -10.10 -7.15 -16.41
CA VAL A 398 -10.38 -6.50 -17.68
C VAL A 398 -11.62 -7.10 -18.36
N SER A 399 -11.77 -8.42 -18.35
CA SER A 399 -12.92 -9.09 -18.99
C SER A 399 -14.26 -8.75 -18.33
N VAL A 400 -14.27 -8.57 -17.01
CA VAL A 400 -15.47 -8.21 -16.23
C VAL A 400 -15.70 -6.69 -16.13
N GLY A 401 -14.83 -5.88 -16.73
CA GLY A 401 -14.92 -4.41 -16.71
C GLY A 401 -14.58 -3.76 -15.37
N ALA A 402 -14.03 -4.51 -14.42
CA ALA A 402 -13.60 -4.00 -13.11
C ALA A 402 -12.32 -3.15 -13.19
N VAL A 403 -11.51 -3.35 -14.24
CA VAL A 403 -10.30 -2.56 -14.52
C VAL A 403 -10.25 -2.21 -16.02
N LYS A 404 -9.67 -1.06 -16.37
CA LYS A 404 -9.44 -0.69 -17.77
C LYS A 404 -8.44 -1.64 -18.43
N LYS A 405 -8.54 -1.76 -19.76
CA LYS A 405 -7.51 -2.45 -20.55
C LYS A 405 -6.16 -1.79 -20.34
N THR A 406 -5.12 -2.61 -20.22
CA THR A 406 -3.73 -2.16 -20.24
C THR A 406 -3.50 -1.36 -21.52
N VAL A 407 -2.89 -0.18 -21.40
CA VAL A 407 -2.55 0.60 -22.58
C VAL A 407 -1.46 -0.16 -23.33
N SER A 408 -1.76 -0.71 -24.50
CA SER A 408 -0.71 -1.35 -25.30
C SER A 408 0.13 -0.26 -25.97
N GLY A 409 1.44 -0.25 -25.73
CA GLY A 409 2.40 0.67 -26.38
C GLY A 409 2.52 0.53 -27.91
N ARG A 410 1.61 -0.22 -28.56
CA ARG A 410 1.49 -0.31 -30.01
C ARG A 410 0.13 0.20 -30.44
N LYS A 411 0.09 1.43 -30.97
CA LYS A 411 -0.76 1.68 -32.13
C LYS A 411 -0.32 0.68 -33.20
N ARG A 412 -1.22 -0.22 -33.60
CA ARG A 412 -1.13 -0.84 -34.92
C ARG A 412 -1.98 -0.03 -35.86
#